data_AF-A0A8T6RZL2-F1
#
_entry.id   AF-A0A8T6RZL2-F1
#
_cell.length_a   1.000
_cell.length_b   1.000
_cell.length_c   1.000
_cell.angle_alpha   90.00
_cell.angle_beta   90.00
_cell.angle_gamma   90.00
#
_symmetry.space_group_name_H-M   'P 1'
#
loop_
_entity.id
_entity.type
_entity.pdbx_description
1 polymer ?
#
loop_
_entity_poly.entity_id
_entity_poly.type
_entity_poly.pdbx_seq_one_letter_code
_entity_poly.pdbx_strand_id
1 'polypeptide(L)' 'HPNVCSIYDITGEYDTMFVTKFCSTEDLNAFIKQLAQHKHVQRTSSNLVLNIIKESLAPRI' A
#
# COMPACT_ATOMS: atom_id res chain seq x y z
N HIS A 1 -6.78 -0.14 -9.15
CA HIS A 1 -6.53 -1.58 -8.90
C HIS A 1 -7.48 -2.02 -7.79
N PRO A 2 -8.21 -3.14 -7.90
CA PRO A 2 -9.24 -3.54 -6.93
C PRO A 2 -8.72 -3.74 -5.50
N ASN A 3 -7.44 -4.13 -5.38
CA ASN A 3 -6.81 -4.43 -4.09
C ASN A 3 -6.30 -3.19 -3.33
N VAL A 4 -6.45 -1.99 -3.90
CA VAL A 4 -6.03 -0.73 -3.26
C VAL A 4 -7.20 -0.17 -2.46
N CYS A 5 -7.02 -0.09 -1.15
CA CYS A 5 -8.02 0.45 -0.23
C CYS A 5 -7.94 1.98 -0.16
N SER A 6 -6.73 2.51 -0.02
CA SER A 6 -6.48 3.96 0.09
C SER A 6 -5.12 4.32 -0.48
N ILE A 7 -5.02 5.55 -0.97
CA ILE A 7 -3.77 6.19 -1.42
C ILE A 7 -3.68 7.54 -0.74
N TYR A 8 -2.51 7.85 -0.19
CA TYR A 8 -2.24 9.10 0.48
C TYR A 8 -0.98 9.72 -0.09
N ASP A 9 -1.06 11.00 -0.44
CA ASP A 9 0.14 11.81 -0.61
C ASP A 9 0.65 12.18 0.79
N ILE A 10 1.93 11.90 1.02
CA ILE A 10 2.56 12.06 2.32
C ILE A 10 3.84 12.89 2.17
N THR A 11 4.20 13.59 3.23
CA THR A 11 5.53 14.19 3.34
C THR A 11 6.50 13.17 3.92
N GLY A 12 7.76 13.18 3.52
CA GLY A 12 8.79 12.32 4.12
C GLY A 12 9.79 11.79 3.09
N GLU A 13 10.33 10.60 3.35
CA GLU A 13 11.24 9.91 2.42
C GLU A 13 10.53 9.42 1.14
N TYR A 14 9.22 9.20 1.22
CA TYR A 14 8.37 8.76 0.10
C TYR A 14 7.25 9.78 -0.12
N ASP A 15 6.83 9.93 -1.37
CA ASP A 15 5.81 10.90 -1.77
C ASP A 15 4.38 10.36 -1.62
N THR A 16 4.21 9.03 -1.69
CA THR A 16 2.89 8.39 -1.69
C THR A 16 2.91 7.09 -0.88
N MET A 17 1.87 6.89 -0.07
CA MET A 17 1.62 5.66 0.68
C MET A 17 0.36 4.96 0.17
N PHE A 18 0.46 3.66 -0.08
CA PHE A 18 -0.65 2.80 -0.48
C PHE A 18 -1.05 1.89 0.67
N VAL A 19 -2.35 1.82 0.96
CA VAL A 19 -2.94 0.80 1.82
C VAL A 19 -3.65 -0.21 0.93
N THR A 20 -3.19 -1.46 0.94
CA THR A 20 -3.63 -2.50 0.02
C THR A 20 -3.89 -3.81 0.74
N LYS A 21 -4.87 -4.59 0.31
CA LYS A 21 -5.19 -5.92 0.86
C LYS A 21 -5.20 -6.97 -0.24
N PHE A 22 -4.51 -8.09 -0.01
CA PHE A 22 -4.34 -9.17 -0.98
C PHE A 22 -4.78 -10.50 -0.36
N CYS A 23 -5.34 -11.39 -1.19
CA CYS A 23 -5.72 -12.74 -0.75
C CYS A 23 -4.52 -13.67 -0.61
N SER A 24 -3.45 -13.43 -1.38
CA SER A 24 -2.23 -14.24 -1.40
C SER A 24 -0.96 -13.38 -1.46
N THR A 25 0.16 -13.97 -1.06
CA THR A 25 1.49 -13.36 -1.17
C THR A 25 1.93 -13.21 -2.63
N GLU A 26 1.46 -14.09 -3.51
CA GLU A 26 1.72 -14.06 -4.94
C GLU A 26 1.09 -12.82 -5.58
N ASP A 27 -0.16 -12.49 -5.20
CA ASP A 27 -0.86 -11.28 -5.67
C ASP A 27 -0.15 -10.01 -5.19
N LEU A 28 0.33 -9.99 -3.94
CA LEU A 28 1.12 -8.89 -3.40
C LEU A 28 2.42 -8.69 -4.20
N ASN A 29 3.15 -9.78 -4.47
CA ASN A 29 4.41 -9.71 -5.22
C ASN A 29 4.19 -9.24 -6.67
N ALA A 30 3.13 -9.71 -7.32
CA ALA A 30 2.76 -9.25 -8.66
C ALA A 30 2.46 -7.74 -8.66
N PHE A 31 1.72 -7.26 -7.67
CA PHE A 31 1.41 -5.84 -7.50
C PHE A 31 2.67 -4.99 -7.29
N ILE A 32 3.59 -5.40 -6.40
CA ILE A 32 4.84 -4.67 -6.14
C ILE A 32 5.69 -4.58 -7.41
N LYS A 33 5.82 -5.68 -8.17
CA LYS A 33 6.55 -5.69 -9.44
C LYS A 33 5.92 -4.77 -10.47
N GLN A 34 4.59 -4.75 -10.57
CA GLN A 34 3.87 -3.84 -11.46
C GLN A 34 4.11 -2.38 -11.06
N LEU A 35 4.09 -2.08 -9.75
CA LEU A 35 4.35 -0.72 -9.25
C LEU A 35 5.78 -0.28 -9.58
N ALA A 36 6.77 -1.15 -9.41
CA ALA A 36 8.17 -0.87 -9.72
C ALA A 36 8.44 -0.68 -11.23
N GLN A 37 7.55 -1.13 -12.12
CA GLN A 37 7.67 -0.91 -13.57
C GLN A 37 7.18 0.48 -14.01
N HIS A 38 6.49 1.22 -13.14
CA HIS A 38 6.06 2.57 -13.48
C HIS A 38 7.28 3.51 -13.59
N LYS A 39 7.40 4.21 -14.71
CA LYS A 39 8.52 5.12 -15.03
C LYS A 39 8.79 6.20 -13.98
N HIS A 40 7.79 6.53 -13.16
CA HIS A 40 7.88 7.56 -12.13
C HIS A 40 8.14 7.00 -10.73
N VAL A 41 8.16 5.68 -10.57
CA VAL A 41 8.43 5.03 -9.30
C VAL A 41 9.93 4.78 -9.20
N GLN A 42 10.61 5.54 -8.34
CA GLN A 42 12.06 5.41 -8.14
C GLN A 42 12.40 4.27 -7.17
N ARG A 43 11.61 4.13 -6.11
CA ARG A 43 11.80 3.14 -5.06
C ARG A 43 10.46 2.84 -4.38
N THR A 44 10.28 1.58 -3.98
CA THR A 44 9.13 1.15 -3.19
C THR A 44 9.61 0.57 -1.86
N SER A 45 8.93 0.91 -0.77
CA SER A 45 9.05 0.21 0.51
C SER A 45 7.74 -0.54 0.79
N SER A 46 7.83 -1.81 1.19
CA SER A 46 6.67 -2.66 1.46
C SER A 46 6.68 -3.08 2.92
N ASN A 47 5.70 -2.59 3.68
CA ASN A 47 5.50 -2.98 5.08
C ASN A 47 4.34 -3.96 5.16
N LEU A 48 4.64 -5.21 5.53
CA LEU A 48 3.62 -6.24 5.74
C LEU A 48 3.00 -6.08 7.13
N VAL A 49 1.68 -5.92 7.18
CA VAL A 49 0.94 -5.84 8.44
C VAL A 49 0.80 -7.24 9.04
N LEU A 50 1.44 -7.48 10.19
CA LEU A 50 1.40 -8.76 10.89
C LEU A 50 0.19 -8.90 11.83
N ASN A 51 -0.25 -7.80 12.42
CA ASN A 51 -1.40 -7.77 13.31
C ASN A 51 -2.12 -6.42 13.25
N ILE A 52 -3.45 -6.44 13.26
CA ILE A 52 -4.28 -5.24 13.28
C ILE A 52 -4.82 -5.05 14.69
N ILE A 53 -4.22 -4.11 15.43
CA ILE A 53 -4.72 -3.73 16.76
C ILE A 53 -5.99 -2.89 16.65
N LYS A 54 -6.06 -2.03 15.63
CA LYS A 54 -7.21 -1.15 15.38
C LYS A 54 -7.24 -0.75 13.91
N GLU A 55 -8.39 -0.93 13.27
CA GLU A 55 -8.70 -0.44 11.93
C GLU A 55 -10.12 0.19 12.00
N SER A 56 -10.26 1.44 11.56
CA SER A 56 -11.55 2.14 11.53
C SER A 56 -11.56 3.12 10.38
N LEU A 57 -12.57 3.01 9.52
CA LEU A 57 -12.77 3.91 8.39
C LEU A 57 -13.63 5.12 8.76
N ALA A 58 -14.39 5.02 9.86
CA ALA A 58 -15.20 6.11 10.37
C ALA A 58 -14.43 6.94 11.42
N PRO A 59 -14.58 8.27 11.43
CA PRO A 59 -14.13 9.09 12.55
C PRO A 59 -14.87 8.66 13.82
N ARG A 60 -14.15 8.54 14.94
CA ARG A 60 -14.79 8.47 16.25
C ARG A 60 -15.12 9.92 16.66
N ILE A 61 -16.33 10.37 16.31
CA ILE A 61 -16.94 11.58 16.85
C ILE A 61 -17.53 11.30 18.23
#